data_AF-A0A5J5IVA2-F1
#
_entry.id   AF-A0A5J5IVA2-F1
#
_cell.length_a   1.000
_cell.length_b   1.000
_cell.length_c   1.000
_cell.angle_alpha   90.00
_cell.angle_beta   90.00
_cell.angle_gamma   90.00
#
_symmetry.space_group_name_H-M   'P 1'
#
loop_
_entity.id
_entity.type
_entity.pdbx_description
1 polymer ?
#
loop_
_entity_poly.entity_id
_entity_poly.type
_entity_poly.pdbx_seq_one_letter_code
_entity_poly.pdbx_strand_id
1 'polypeptide(L)'
;MSTPRDDDALSWAGDDDPTLVAGSDDAAPAGARVDSAVTGRADLEAGRGAAGSNRDHIESGAPPREAGEAAASTGLSSAALISLGVLGGIYLLYTIGWLIGGLRVHGLSGLLGVASSVSVPVLVLAVAAPALWFTAAFVLTRSSRAWVRFAWLIAGAVLLVPWPFATLGTGL
;
A
#
# COMPACT_ATOMS: atom_id res chain seq x y z
N MET A 1 8.91 -23.66 -40.24
CA MET A 1 8.71 -24.97 -39.59
C MET A 1 9.72 -25.06 -38.47
N SER A 2 9.29 -24.69 -37.25
CA SER A 2 10.10 -24.77 -36.02
C SER A 2 10.11 -26.23 -35.55
N THR A 3 11.21 -26.69 -34.94
CA THR A 3 11.34 -28.10 -34.55
C THR A 3 10.76 -28.32 -33.15
N PRO A 4 10.23 -29.52 -32.81
CA PRO A 4 9.54 -29.78 -31.53
C PRO A 4 10.35 -29.47 -30.24
N ARG A 5 11.67 -29.28 -30.34
CA ARG A 5 12.53 -28.91 -29.20
C ARG A 5 12.53 -27.41 -28.89
N ASP A 6 12.14 -26.57 -29.83
CA ASP A 6 12.11 -25.11 -29.65
C ASP A 6 10.87 -24.67 -28.86
N ASP A 7 9.81 -25.49 -28.85
CA ASP A 7 8.58 -25.27 -28.09
C ASP A 7 8.72 -25.60 -26.59
N ASP A 8 9.73 -26.41 -26.19
CA ASP A 8 10.03 -26.75 -24.80
C ASP A 8 10.66 -25.59 -24.01
N ALA A 9 11.15 -24.54 -24.68
CA ALA A 9 11.76 -23.38 -24.03
C ALA A 9 10.74 -22.36 -23.50
N LEU A 10 9.47 -22.48 -23.90
CA LEU A 10 8.37 -21.59 -23.49
C LEU A 10 7.34 -22.28 -22.58
N SER A 11 7.43 -23.60 -22.39
CA SER A 11 6.68 -24.32 -21.36
C SER A 11 7.48 -24.26 -20.06
N TRP A 12 7.08 -23.36 -19.17
CA TRP A 12 7.57 -23.38 -17.80
C TRP A 12 7.14 -24.71 -17.18
N ALA A 13 8.10 -25.60 -16.92
CA ALA A 13 7.90 -26.98 -16.44
C ALA A 13 7.31 -27.10 -15.02
N GLY A 14 6.50 -26.13 -14.58
CA GLY A 14 5.92 -26.05 -13.25
C GLY A 14 4.54 -25.38 -13.21
N ASP A 15 3.87 -25.21 -14.35
CA ASP A 15 2.47 -24.71 -14.36
C ASP A 15 1.45 -25.80 -13.98
N ASP A 16 1.88 -27.07 -13.94
CA ASP A 16 1.10 -28.22 -13.46
C ASP A 16 1.31 -28.48 -11.94
N ASP A 17 1.36 -27.43 -11.11
CA ASP A 17 1.42 -27.61 -9.66
C ASP A 17 0.01 -27.91 -9.09
N PRO A 18 -0.22 -29.09 -8.48
CA PRO A 18 -1.53 -29.49 -7.95
C PRO A 18 -1.98 -28.68 -6.73
N THR A 19 -1.17 -27.73 -6.24
CA THR A 19 -1.58 -26.74 -5.23
C THR A 19 -2.31 -25.53 -5.82
N LEU A 20 -2.32 -25.38 -7.15
CA LEU A 20 -3.10 -24.36 -7.85
C LEU A 20 -4.53 -24.85 -8.10
N VAL A 21 -5.51 -24.20 -7.45
CA VAL A 21 -6.93 -24.41 -7.73
C VAL A 21 -7.27 -23.67 -9.01
N ALA A 22 -7.09 -24.32 -10.16
CA ALA A 22 -7.56 -23.82 -11.44
C ALA A 22 -9.10 -23.83 -11.45
N GLY A 23 -9.69 -22.64 -11.60
CA GLY A 23 -11.10 -22.50 -11.92
C GLY A 23 -11.34 -23.09 -13.31
N SER A 24 -12.00 -24.22 -13.37
CA SER A 24 -12.48 -24.85 -14.59
C SER A 24 -13.63 -24.04 -15.16
N ASP A 25 -13.42 -23.36 -16.29
CA ASP A 25 -14.52 -22.94 -17.17
C ASP A 25 -14.39 -23.66 -18.52
N ASP A 26 -15.18 -24.73 -18.57
CA ASP A 26 -15.89 -25.37 -19.66
C ASP A 26 -15.27 -25.61 -21.04
N ALA A 27 -15.22 -26.91 -21.32
CA ALA A 27 -15.17 -27.56 -22.61
C ALA A 27 -16.25 -27.05 -23.60
N ALA A 28 -15.79 -26.58 -24.75
CA ALA A 28 -16.62 -26.49 -25.95
C ALA A 28 -16.59 -27.82 -26.73
N PRO A 29 -17.72 -28.44 -27.12
CA PRO A 29 -17.71 -29.49 -28.12
C PRO A 29 -18.00 -28.93 -29.51
N ALA A 30 -17.26 -29.47 -30.47
CA ALA A 30 -17.37 -29.22 -31.90
C ALA A 30 -18.62 -29.89 -32.52
N GLY A 31 -19.16 -29.29 -33.60
CA GLY A 31 -20.12 -29.95 -34.48
C GLY A 31 -20.54 -29.08 -35.68
N ALA A 32 -20.21 -29.52 -36.90
CA ALA A 32 -20.53 -28.88 -38.17
C ALA A 32 -21.67 -29.60 -38.94
N ARG A 33 -22.35 -28.85 -39.85
CA ARG A 33 -23.31 -29.18 -40.95
C ARG A 33 -24.73 -28.60 -40.73
N VAL A 34 -25.21 -27.61 -41.50
CA VAL A 34 -25.70 -27.56 -42.91
C VAL A 34 -27.18 -28.01 -43.09
N ASP A 35 -27.98 -27.05 -43.58
CA ASP A 35 -29.21 -27.08 -44.40
C ASP A 35 -30.65 -27.26 -43.85
N SER A 36 -31.49 -26.29 -44.29
CA SER A 36 -32.86 -26.37 -44.84
C SER A 36 -34.12 -26.42 -43.94
N ALA A 37 -34.75 -25.25 -43.79
CA ALA A 37 -36.10 -24.84 -44.23
C ALA A 37 -37.42 -25.52 -43.73
N VAL A 38 -38.43 -24.63 -43.49
CA VAL A 38 -39.92 -24.79 -43.56
C VAL A 38 -40.60 -25.42 -42.32
N THR A 39 -41.66 -24.90 -41.65
CA THR A 39 -42.60 -23.77 -41.84
C THR A 39 -43.42 -23.50 -40.55
N GLY A 40 -43.80 -22.22 -40.35
CA GLY A 40 -45.09 -21.77 -39.76
C GLY A 40 -45.18 -21.75 -38.24
N ARG A 41 -45.76 -20.75 -37.56
CA ARG A 41 -46.57 -19.60 -37.96
C ARG A 41 -46.76 -18.71 -36.72
N ALA A 42 -46.55 -17.39 -36.90
CA ALA A 42 -47.13 -16.22 -36.23
C ALA A 42 -47.05 -16.15 -34.67
N ASP A 43 -46.61 -15.04 -34.07
CA ASP A 43 -47.43 -13.85 -33.92
C ASP A 43 -46.60 -12.61 -33.48
N LEU A 44 -46.80 -11.49 -34.21
CA LEU A 44 -46.72 -10.06 -33.83
C LEU A 44 -45.30 -9.44 -33.63
N GLU A 45 -44.71 -8.71 -34.59
CA GLU A 45 -45.02 -7.30 -35.01
C GLU A 45 -44.63 -6.27 -33.93
N ALA A 46 -43.79 -5.24 -34.11
CA ALA A 46 -43.15 -4.60 -35.26
C ALA A 46 -41.97 -3.69 -34.83
N GLY A 47 -41.10 -3.38 -35.79
CA GLY A 47 -40.29 -2.14 -35.90
C GLY A 47 -38.96 -2.14 -35.13
N ARG A 48 -37.81 -2.52 -35.68
CA ARG A 48 -37.06 -2.07 -36.88
C ARG A 48 -36.53 -0.62 -36.79
N GLY A 49 -35.19 -0.49 -36.77
CA GLY A 49 -34.44 0.75 -37.07
C GLY A 49 -33.56 1.19 -35.90
N ALA A 50 -32.37 0.61 -35.69
CA ALA A 50 -31.11 0.89 -36.38
C ALA A 50 -30.38 2.18 -35.94
N ALA A 51 -29.11 1.99 -35.62
CA ALA A 51 -27.98 2.92 -35.77
C ALA A 51 -27.80 4.06 -34.73
N GLY A 52 -26.92 3.78 -33.76
CA GLY A 52 -25.64 4.47 -33.55
C GLY A 52 -25.62 6.00 -33.50
N SER A 53 -25.23 6.55 -32.35
CA SER A 53 -24.36 7.73 -32.32
C SER A 53 -23.62 7.81 -30.99
N ASN A 54 -22.30 7.71 -31.07
CA ASN A 54 -21.34 8.03 -30.04
C ASN A 54 -21.06 9.54 -30.10
N ARG A 55 -21.17 10.27 -28.98
CA ARG A 55 -20.25 11.32 -28.49
C ARG A 55 -20.89 12.25 -27.45
N ASP A 56 -20.29 12.20 -26.26
CA ASP A 56 -19.80 13.30 -25.43
C ASP A 56 -20.65 14.57 -25.22
N HIS A 57 -21.05 14.79 -23.97
CA HIS A 57 -20.87 16.10 -23.33
C HIS A 57 -20.58 15.97 -21.83
N ILE A 58 -19.44 16.52 -21.44
CA ILE A 58 -18.94 16.78 -20.09
C ILE A 58 -19.83 17.86 -19.43
N GLU A 59 -20.26 17.68 -18.17
CA GLU A 59 -20.01 18.59 -17.04
C GLU A 59 -20.81 18.22 -15.76
N SER A 60 -20.04 17.95 -14.69
CA SER A 60 -20.31 18.08 -13.24
C SER A 60 -21.67 17.73 -12.62
N GLY A 61 -21.66 16.61 -11.90
CA GLY A 61 -22.59 16.31 -10.80
C GLY A 61 -22.13 15.06 -10.04
N ALA A 62 -21.47 15.25 -8.90
CA ALA A 62 -20.83 14.24 -8.05
C ALA A 62 -21.53 12.87 -7.96
N PRO A 63 -20.80 11.74 -8.05
CA PRO A 63 -21.31 10.47 -7.57
C PRO A 63 -21.02 10.26 -6.06
N PRO A 64 -21.78 9.38 -5.40
CA PRO A 64 -21.79 9.21 -3.95
C PRO A 64 -20.54 8.46 -3.45
N ARG A 65 -20.24 8.64 -2.16
CA ARG A 65 -19.28 7.86 -1.36
C ARG A 65 -19.16 6.40 -1.80
N GLU A 66 -18.04 6.01 -2.38
CA GLU A 66 -17.61 4.60 -2.45
C GLU A 66 -16.09 4.48 -2.30
N ALA A 67 -15.70 4.09 -1.10
CA ALA A 67 -14.57 3.21 -0.79
C ALA A 67 -14.88 2.73 0.64
N GLY A 68 -15.90 1.91 0.81
CA GLY A 68 -15.76 0.50 0.47
C GLY A 68 -15.58 -0.20 1.79
N GLU A 69 -16.70 -0.46 2.45
CA GLU A 69 -16.86 -1.37 3.58
C GLU A 69 -16.41 -2.77 3.09
N ALA A 70 -15.10 -2.99 3.02
CA ALA A 70 -14.55 -4.30 2.78
C ALA A 70 -14.63 -5.05 4.12
N ALA A 71 -15.61 -5.94 4.17
CA ALA A 71 -15.87 -6.94 5.19
C ALA A 71 -14.63 -7.32 6.00
N ALA A 72 -14.82 -7.37 7.31
CA ALA A 72 -13.86 -7.75 8.33
C ALA A 72 -13.02 -8.97 7.92
N SER A 73 -11.87 -8.72 7.30
CA SER A 73 -10.76 -9.64 7.40
C SER A 73 -10.26 -9.52 8.83
N THR A 74 -10.14 -10.64 9.54
CA THR A 74 -9.54 -10.71 10.89
C THR A 74 -8.03 -10.40 10.86
N GLY A 75 -7.51 -9.98 9.70
CA GLY A 75 -6.15 -9.55 9.45
C GLY A 75 -6.06 -8.05 9.20
N LEU A 76 -4.83 -7.55 9.36
CA LEU A 76 -4.45 -6.18 9.12
C LEU A 76 -4.59 -5.93 7.62
N SER A 77 -5.33 -4.90 7.21
CA SER A 77 -5.46 -4.60 5.78
C SER A 77 -4.08 -4.31 5.15
N SER A 78 -3.89 -4.65 3.87
CA SER A 78 -2.65 -4.35 3.15
C SER A 78 -2.26 -2.87 3.25
N ALA A 79 -3.25 -1.98 3.15
CA ALA A 79 -3.07 -0.54 3.36
C ALA A 79 -2.55 -0.19 4.76
N ALA A 80 -3.02 -0.88 5.81
CA ALA A 80 -2.54 -0.66 7.17
C ALA A 80 -1.09 -1.12 7.37
N LEU A 81 -0.66 -2.21 6.71
CA LEU A 81 0.73 -2.68 6.73
C LEU A 81 1.67 -1.70 6.01
N ILE A 82 1.26 -1.23 4.82
CA ILE A 82 2.01 -0.22 4.06
C ILE A 82 2.16 1.05 4.90
N SER A 83 1.05 1.54 5.48
CA SER A 83 1.05 2.73 6.33
C SER A 83 1.97 2.55 7.54
N LEU A 84 1.95 1.37 8.17
CA LEU A 84 2.83 1.07 9.30
C LEU A 84 4.31 1.04 8.89
N GLY A 85 4.62 0.50 7.71
CA GLY A 85 5.97 0.52 7.14
C GLY A 85 6.45 1.94 6.86
N VAL A 86 5.62 2.77 6.23
CA VAL A 86 5.93 4.19 5.97
C VAL A 86 6.15 4.95 7.27
N LEU A 87 5.23 4.83 8.24
CA LEU A 87 5.38 5.48 9.54
C LEU A 87 6.64 4.99 10.26
N GLY A 88 6.89 3.68 10.29
CA GLY A 88 8.12 3.11 10.85
C GLY A 88 9.38 3.66 10.18
N GLY A 89 9.36 3.80 8.85
CA GLY A 89 10.43 4.43 8.08
C GLY A 89 10.65 5.89 8.47
N ILE A 90 9.59 6.67 8.70
CA ILE A 90 9.69 8.06 9.18
C ILE A 90 10.35 8.12 10.58
N TYR A 91 9.93 7.25 11.51
CA TYR A 91 10.56 7.17 12.85
C TYR A 91 12.03 6.72 12.77
N LEU A 92 12.38 5.85 11.82
CA LEU A 92 13.77 5.47 11.57
C LEU A 92 14.57 6.66 11.03
N LEU A 93 14.01 7.44 10.10
CA LEU A 93 14.63 8.66 9.60
C LEU A 93 14.83 9.70 10.72
N TYR A 94 13.88 9.84 11.65
CA TYR A 94 14.06 10.69 12.83
C TYR A 94 15.17 10.20 13.74
N THR A 95 15.27 8.89 13.96
CA THR A 95 16.39 8.28 14.71
C THR A 95 17.74 8.69 14.10
N ILE A 96 17.86 8.62 12.77
CA ILE A 96 19.06 9.05 12.04
C ILE A 96 19.29 10.56 12.19
N GLY A 97 18.24 11.37 12.06
CA GLY A 97 18.32 12.84 12.23
C GLY A 97 18.79 13.24 13.63
N TRP A 98 18.27 12.60 14.67
CA TRP A 98 18.70 12.78 16.06
C TRP A 98 20.13 12.30 16.30
N LEU A 99 20.55 11.22 15.64
CA LEU A 99 21.92 10.73 15.73
C LEU A 99 22.91 11.73 15.13
N ILE A 100 22.67 12.16 13.89
CA ILE A 100 23.57 13.10 13.19
C ILE A 100 23.60 14.46 13.90
N GLY A 101 22.43 15.02 14.22
CA GLY A 101 22.35 16.31 14.90
C GLY A 101 22.88 16.25 16.33
N GLY A 102 22.63 15.15 17.03
CA GLY A 102 23.13 14.92 18.37
C GLY A 102 24.65 14.79 18.43
N LEU A 103 25.27 14.06 17.49
CA LEU A 103 26.73 13.97 17.39
C LEU A 103 27.36 15.35 17.14
N ARG A 104 26.72 16.20 16.33
CA ARG A 104 27.15 17.60 16.13
C ARG A 104 27.11 18.40 17.44
N VAL A 105 26.03 18.30 18.21
CA VAL A 105 25.88 18.99 19.51
C VAL A 105 26.86 18.45 20.56
N HIS A 106 27.08 17.14 20.58
CA HIS A 106 28.04 16.51 21.50
C HIS A 106 29.46 17.03 21.26
N GLY A 107 29.87 17.23 20.00
CA GLY A 107 31.16 17.86 19.67
C GLY A 107 31.30 19.29 20.21
N LEU A 108 30.23 20.08 20.16
CA LEU A 108 30.22 21.45 20.72
C LEU A 108 30.19 21.46 22.25
N SER A 109 29.59 20.45 22.87
CA SER A 109 29.44 20.35 24.33
C SER A 109 30.80 20.31 25.04
N GLY A 110 31.80 19.66 24.44
CA GLY A 110 33.17 19.65 24.96
C GLY A 110 33.83 21.02 24.96
N LEU A 111 33.53 21.88 23.98
CA LEU A 111 34.04 23.26 23.92
C LEU A 111 33.40 24.16 24.99
N LEU A 112 32.16 23.84 25.38
CA LEU A 112 31.38 24.57 26.38
C LEU A 112 31.61 24.05 27.81
N GLY A 113 32.52 23.07 28.01
CA GLY A 113 32.83 22.51 29.32
C GLY A 113 31.77 21.55 29.88
N VAL A 114 30.83 21.08 29.05
CA VAL A 114 29.80 20.11 29.47
C VAL A 114 30.42 18.71 29.53
N ALA A 115 30.33 18.05 30.68
CA ALA A 115 30.89 16.73 30.88
C ALA A 115 30.25 15.66 29.96
N SER A 116 31.07 14.77 29.40
CA SER A 116 30.61 13.64 28.59
C SER A 116 29.64 12.72 29.33
N SER A 117 29.80 12.59 30.65
CA SER A 117 28.90 11.82 31.51
C SER A 117 27.46 12.33 31.48
N VAL A 118 27.23 13.61 31.13
CA VAL A 118 25.89 14.20 31.00
C VAL A 118 25.43 14.18 29.54
N SER A 119 26.30 14.55 28.60
CA SER A 119 25.89 14.69 27.20
C SER A 119 25.64 13.35 26.48
N VAL A 120 26.41 12.30 26.79
CA VAL A 120 26.26 10.96 26.18
C VAL A 120 24.91 10.31 26.50
N PRO A 121 24.45 10.21 27.77
CA PRO A 121 23.15 9.59 28.04
C PRO A 121 21.99 10.40 27.43
N VAL A 122 22.08 11.73 27.40
CA VAL A 122 21.08 12.59 26.75
C VAL A 122 21.04 12.33 25.24
N LEU A 123 22.21 12.22 24.60
CA LEU A 123 22.32 11.84 23.19
C LEU A 123 21.64 10.49 22.94
N VAL A 124 22.01 9.46 23.71
CA VAL A 124 21.47 8.11 23.55
C VAL A 124 19.94 8.12 23.71
N LEU A 125 19.43 8.82 24.72
CA LEU A 125 17.99 8.91 24.97
C LEU A 125 17.26 9.65 23.84
N ALA A 126 17.84 10.72 23.32
CA ALA A 126 17.27 11.47 22.20
C ALA A 126 17.21 10.63 20.91
N VAL A 127 18.26 9.85 20.63
CA VAL A 127 18.31 8.92 19.50
C VAL A 127 17.33 7.77 19.69
N ALA A 128 17.19 7.25 20.91
CA ALA A 128 16.29 6.14 21.20
C ALA A 128 14.81 6.57 21.24
N ALA A 129 14.51 7.85 21.51
CA ALA A 129 13.15 8.34 21.71
C ALA A 129 12.19 8.02 20.54
N PRO A 130 12.55 8.21 19.25
CA PRO A 130 11.70 7.82 18.11
C PRO A 130 11.37 6.34 18.09
N ALA A 131 12.38 5.49 18.28
CA ALA A 131 12.18 4.04 18.30
C ALA A 131 11.33 3.60 19.51
N LEU A 132 11.56 4.20 20.68
CA LEU A 132 10.82 3.91 21.91
C LEU A 132 9.36 4.36 21.80
N TRP A 133 9.08 5.52 21.20
CA TRP A 133 7.72 5.97 20.99
C TRP A 133 6.96 5.07 20.02
N PHE A 134 7.57 4.73 18.88
CA PHE A 134 6.95 3.85 17.90
C PHE A 134 6.61 2.48 18.50
N THR A 135 7.57 1.88 19.22
CA THR A 135 7.38 0.58 19.89
C THR A 135 6.34 0.66 21.01
N ALA A 136 6.38 1.70 21.85
CA ALA A 136 5.39 1.91 22.89
C ALA A 136 3.98 2.10 22.32
N ALA A 137 3.81 2.97 21.31
CA ALA A 137 2.54 3.19 20.64
C ALA A 137 2.02 1.90 20.01
N PHE A 138 2.88 1.12 19.35
CA PHE A 138 2.51 -0.16 18.73
C PHE A 138 2.07 -1.21 19.77
N VAL A 139 2.83 -1.38 20.85
CA VAL A 139 2.54 -2.36 21.90
C VAL A 139 1.28 -1.97 22.69
N LEU A 140 1.18 -0.70 23.09
CA LEU A 140 0.08 -0.21 23.93
C LEU A 140 -1.27 -0.20 23.20
N THR A 141 -1.25 0.00 21.88
CA THR A 141 -2.48 0.02 21.07
C THR A 141 -2.82 -1.32 20.43
N ARG A 142 -2.07 -2.39 20.72
CA ARG A 142 -2.31 -3.75 20.19
C ARG A 142 -3.72 -4.28 20.48
N SER A 143 -4.29 -3.93 21.64
CA SER A 143 -5.66 -4.33 22.04
C SER A 143 -6.71 -3.25 21.77
N SER A 144 -6.30 -2.10 21.21
CA SER A 144 -7.17 -0.95 20.96
C SER A 144 -7.66 -0.92 19.51
N ARG A 145 -8.65 -0.07 19.24
CA ARG A 145 -9.10 0.23 17.87
C ARG A 145 -7.93 0.75 17.04
N ALA A 146 -7.79 0.26 15.81
CA ALA A 146 -6.67 0.58 14.91
C ALA A 146 -6.47 2.10 14.71
N TRP A 147 -7.53 2.91 14.71
CA TRP A 147 -7.42 4.37 14.57
C TRP A 147 -6.68 5.04 15.74
N VAL A 148 -6.83 4.54 16.97
CA VAL A 148 -6.10 5.06 18.14
C VAL A 148 -4.60 4.89 17.98
N ARG A 149 -4.17 3.76 17.40
CA ARG A 149 -2.76 3.52 17.03
C ARG A 149 -2.24 4.59 16.07
N PHE A 150 -2.96 4.82 14.98
CA PHE A 150 -2.56 5.80 13.97
C PHE A 150 -2.54 7.22 14.53
N ALA A 151 -3.53 7.61 15.34
CA ALA A 151 -3.54 8.91 16.00
C ALA A 151 -2.31 9.11 16.89
N TRP A 152 -1.93 8.11 17.70
CA TRP A 152 -0.74 8.17 18.55
C TRP A 152 0.57 8.23 17.76
N LEU A 153 0.65 7.49 16.66
CA LEU A 153 1.84 7.51 15.80
C LEU A 153 1.98 8.82 15.04
N ILE A 154 0.88 9.42 14.56
CA ILE A 154 0.91 10.72 13.89
C ILE A 154 1.27 11.81 14.90
N ALA A 155 0.66 11.80 16.09
CA ALA A 155 0.99 12.75 17.15
C ALA A 155 2.47 12.67 17.53
N GLY A 156 3.00 11.46 17.72
CA GLY A 156 4.43 11.26 17.94
C GLY A 156 5.30 11.71 16.79
N ALA A 157 4.88 11.49 15.54
CA ALA A 157 5.66 11.92 14.39
C ALA A 157 5.83 13.44 14.40
N VAL A 158 4.74 14.18 14.62
CA VAL A 158 4.80 15.65 14.74
C VAL A 158 5.67 16.08 15.92
N LEU A 159 5.57 15.39 17.06
CA LEU A 159 6.32 15.74 18.27
C LEU A 159 7.83 15.44 18.17
N LEU A 160 8.21 14.32 17.55
CA LEU A 160 9.58 13.82 17.49
C LEU A 160 10.36 14.27 16.26
N VAL A 161 9.76 15.11 15.40
CA VAL A 161 10.48 15.82 14.35
C VAL A 161 11.74 16.45 14.98
N PRO A 162 12.92 16.31 14.36
CA PRO A 162 14.15 16.93 14.83
C PRO A 162 14.17 18.46 14.61
N TRP A 163 13.18 19.16 15.18
CA TRP A 163 13.03 20.61 15.18
C TRP A 163 14.32 21.38 15.48
N PRO A 164 15.12 21.03 16.52
CA PRO A 164 16.34 21.77 16.82
C PRO A 164 17.31 21.81 15.63
N PHE A 165 17.32 20.81 14.77
CA PHE A 165 18.20 20.76 13.59
C PHE A 165 17.54 21.34 12.35
N ALA A 166 16.22 21.19 12.21
CA ALA A 166 15.47 21.74 11.09
C ALA A 166 15.53 23.28 11.04
N THR A 167 15.49 23.96 12.19
CA THR A 167 15.54 25.44 12.26
C THR A 167 16.95 26.01 12.14
N LEU A 168 17.98 25.24 12.50
CA LEU A 168 19.38 25.67 12.40
C LEU A 168 19.93 25.64 10.95
N GLY A 169 19.27 24.90 10.04
CA GLY A 169 19.72 24.73 8.65
C GLY A 169 19.26 25.81 7.67
N THR A 170 18.28 26.65 8.04
CA THR A 170 17.72 27.69 7.14
C THR A 170 18.49 29.02 7.19
N GLY A 171 19.60 29.08 7.92
CA GLY A 171 20.41 30.29 8.10
C GLY A 171 21.64 30.39 7.19
N LEU A 172 21.63 29.75 6.02
CA LEU A 172 22.65 29.93 4.97
C LEU A 172 22.18 30.92 3.92
#